data_AF-A0A965MF47-F1
#
_entry.id   AF-A0A965MF47-F1
#
_cell.length_a   1.000
_cell.length_b   1.000
_cell.length_c   1.000
_cell.angle_alpha   90.00
_cell.angle_beta   90.00
_cell.angle_gamma   90.00
#
_symmetry.space_group_name_H-M   'P 1'
#
loop_
_entity.id
_entity.type
_entity.pdbx_description
1 polymer ?
#
loop_
_entity_poly.entity_id
_entity_poly.type
_entity_poly.pdbx_seq_one_letter_code
_entity_poly.pdbx_strand_id
1 'polypeptide(L)'
;MNEFETSYGHDITFVIDAQHEELKNHQTIFPWAELFAHGLVAAVLDAPAGHPLNRHAETYGVARIRRDVLGPDGILLSALGDVKRWRQTLPQDKVIGSLIQDSKHEGMLAAEHGADFVVLISDDEERRREYITWWTALMNCSLAVPYHPSSRPSPDDTPDMLLATPEQVLAVCNPKKA
;
A
#
# COMPACT_ATOMS: atom_id res chain seq x y z
N MET A 1 7.46 21.44 -16.64
CA MET A 1 6.57 21.22 -15.49
C MET A 1 5.80 19.96 -15.83
N ASN A 2 6.27 18.82 -15.31
CA ASN A 2 5.78 17.50 -15.69
C ASN A 2 4.38 17.29 -15.08
N GLU A 3 3.41 16.87 -15.89
CA GLU A 3 2.02 16.61 -15.48
C GLU A 3 1.88 15.58 -14.34
N PHE A 4 2.97 14.88 -14.00
CA PHE A 4 3.06 13.94 -12.88
C PHE A 4 3.27 14.59 -11.50
N GLU A 5 4.09 15.65 -11.40
CA GLU A 5 4.29 16.36 -10.12
C GLU A 5 2.98 17.02 -9.63
N THR A 6 2.07 17.31 -10.55
CA THR A 6 0.76 17.91 -10.24
C THR A 6 -0.30 16.89 -9.85
N SER A 7 -0.10 15.59 -10.09
CA SER A 7 -1.14 14.57 -9.93
C SER A 7 -0.99 13.72 -8.66
N TYR A 8 0.24 13.55 -8.14
CA TYR A 8 0.52 12.76 -6.94
C TYR A 8 1.44 13.56 -6.02
N GLY A 9 0.91 14.01 -4.87
CA GLY A 9 1.67 14.78 -3.89
C GLY A 9 2.88 14.01 -3.35
N HIS A 10 3.90 14.77 -2.93
CA HIS A 10 5.30 14.41 -2.66
C HIS A 10 5.63 13.24 -1.71
N ASP A 11 4.68 12.44 -1.20
CA ASP A 11 4.96 11.34 -0.25
C ASP A 11 4.34 10.00 -0.72
N ILE A 12 4.88 9.44 -1.81
CA ILE A 12 4.57 8.05 -2.21
C ILE A 12 5.39 7.09 -1.35
N THR A 13 4.71 6.17 -0.69
CA THR A 13 5.34 5.04 0.02
C THR A 13 4.77 3.71 -0.50
N PHE A 14 5.42 2.60 -0.19
CA PHE A 14 5.13 1.28 -0.77
C PHE A 14 4.62 0.30 0.28
N VAL A 15 3.65 -0.53 -0.10
CA VAL A 15 3.32 -1.79 0.58
C VAL A 15 3.77 -2.95 -0.29
N ILE A 16 4.53 -3.89 0.29
CA ILE A 16 5.10 -5.03 -0.44
C ILE A 16 4.29 -6.29 -0.11
N ASP A 17 3.67 -6.93 -1.10
CA ASP A 17 2.92 -8.19 -0.92
C ASP A 17 3.80 -9.42 -1.13
N ALA A 18 4.22 -10.08 -0.03
CA ALA A 18 5.12 -11.23 -0.07
C ALA A 18 4.49 -12.52 -0.66
N GLN A 19 3.18 -12.55 -0.91
CA GLN A 19 2.52 -13.72 -1.51
C GLN A 19 2.43 -13.65 -3.04
N HIS A 20 2.92 -12.56 -3.65
CA HIS A 20 2.99 -12.47 -5.10
C HIS A 20 3.81 -13.62 -5.69
N GLU A 21 3.33 -14.27 -6.77
CA GLU A 21 3.93 -15.52 -7.30
C GLU A 21 5.41 -15.37 -7.65
N GLU A 22 5.80 -14.20 -8.12
CA GLU A 22 7.19 -13.91 -8.46
C GLU A 22 8.12 -13.78 -7.24
N LEU A 23 7.60 -13.43 -6.06
CA LEU A 23 8.37 -13.45 -4.81
C LEU A 23 8.53 -14.86 -4.23
N LYS A 24 7.68 -15.80 -4.67
CA LYS A 24 7.75 -17.21 -4.26
C LYS A 24 8.81 -18.00 -5.03
N ASN A 25 9.18 -17.58 -6.25
CA ASN A 25 9.87 -18.41 -7.26
C ASN A 25 11.36 -18.11 -7.53
N HIS A 26 12.10 -17.51 -6.58
CA HIS A 26 13.57 -17.27 -6.58
C HIS A 26 14.08 -15.86 -6.94
N GLN A 27 15.08 -15.43 -6.16
CA GLN A 27 16.31 -14.70 -6.55
C GLN A 27 16.24 -13.35 -7.30
N THR A 28 15.10 -12.70 -7.44
CA THR A 28 15.13 -11.28 -7.79
C THR A 28 15.69 -10.51 -6.59
N ILE A 29 16.97 -10.15 -6.66
CA ILE A 29 17.65 -9.18 -5.79
C ILE A 29 17.04 -7.83 -6.12
N PHE A 30 15.79 -7.66 -5.74
CA PHE A 30 15.20 -6.35 -5.67
C PHE A 30 15.89 -5.63 -4.50
N PRO A 31 16.30 -4.37 -4.63
CA PRO A 31 17.03 -3.66 -3.60
C PRO A 31 16.07 -3.23 -2.48
N TRP A 32 15.38 -4.19 -1.85
CA TRP A 32 14.51 -3.96 -0.70
C TRP A 32 15.27 -3.19 0.37
N ALA A 33 16.51 -3.57 0.65
CA ALA A 33 17.35 -2.85 1.60
C ALA A 33 17.44 -1.33 1.29
N GLU A 34 17.46 -0.94 0.02
CA GLU A 34 17.51 0.47 -0.40
C GLU A 34 16.16 1.15 -0.19
N LEU A 35 15.04 0.57 -0.64
CA LEU A 35 13.72 1.16 -0.39
C LEU A 35 13.44 1.33 1.11
N PHE A 36 13.80 0.33 1.92
CA PHE A 36 13.64 0.40 3.36
C PHE A 36 14.58 1.45 3.98
N ALA A 37 15.85 1.53 3.53
CA ALA A 37 16.81 2.51 4.01
C ALA A 37 16.42 3.96 3.65
N HIS A 38 15.76 4.16 2.51
CA HIS A 38 15.22 5.46 2.10
C HIS A 38 13.85 5.78 2.71
N GLY A 39 13.30 4.91 3.57
CA GLY A 39 12.00 5.14 4.22
C GLY A 39 10.82 5.09 3.24
N LEU A 40 10.99 4.45 2.09
CA LEU A 40 9.96 4.38 1.04
C LEU A 40 8.95 3.25 1.27
N VAL A 41 9.15 2.39 2.27
CA VAL A 41 8.24 1.25 2.55
C VAL A 41 7.40 1.54 3.80
N ALA A 42 6.08 1.59 3.63
CA ALA A 42 5.13 1.78 4.72
C ALA A 42 4.73 0.46 5.38
N ALA A 43 4.61 -0.63 4.62
CA ALA A 43 4.28 -1.94 5.18
C ALA A 43 4.77 -3.13 4.33
N VAL A 44 4.87 -4.28 4.98
CA VAL A 44 5.03 -5.60 4.38
C VAL A 44 3.78 -6.42 4.66
N LEU A 45 3.19 -6.98 3.60
CA LEU A 45 2.00 -7.81 3.66
C LEU A 45 2.37 -9.30 3.51
N ASP A 46 1.84 -10.14 4.39
CA ASP A 46 1.88 -11.61 4.32
C ASP A 46 3.25 -12.27 4.18
N ALA A 47 4.30 -11.61 4.67
CA ALA A 47 5.62 -12.21 4.76
C ALA A 47 5.62 -13.36 5.80
N PRO A 48 6.03 -14.59 5.39
CA PRO A 48 6.16 -15.72 6.32
C PRO A 48 7.18 -15.46 7.42
N ALA A 49 7.07 -16.17 8.55
CA ALA A 49 8.09 -16.13 9.59
C ALA A 49 9.47 -16.53 9.02
N GLY A 50 10.51 -15.76 9.35
CA GLY A 50 11.87 -15.97 8.82
C GLY A 50 12.11 -15.41 7.40
N HIS A 51 11.09 -14.89 6.73
CA HIS A 51 11.25 -14.26 5.42
C HIS A 51 12.15 -13.00 5.51
N PRO A 52 13.06 -12.75 4.56
CA PRO A 52 13.94 -11.57 4.58
C PRO A 52 13.21 -10.24 4.74
N LEU A 53 12.04 -10.08 4.11
CA LEU A 53 11.21 -8.88 4.25
C LEU A 53 10.78 -8.60 5.69
N ASN A 54 10.49 -9.63 6.49
CA ASN A 54 10.17 -9.44 7.91
C ASN A 54 11.38 -8.94 8.71
N ARG A 55 12.59 -9.44 8.40
CA ARG A 55 13.82 -8.95 9.05
C ARG A 55 14.13 -7.50 8.67
N HIS A 56 13.96 -7.14 7.40
CA HIS A 56 14.08 -5.75 6.97
C HIS A 56 13.03 -4.87 7.64
N ALA A 57 11.77 -5.32 7.70
CA ALA A 57 10.71 -4.56 8.36
C ALA A 57 10.99 -4.31 9.84
N GLU A 58 11.46 -5.32 10.58
CA GLU A 58 11.91 -5.14 11.96
C GLU A 58 13.08 -4.16 12.07
N THR A 59 14.07 -4.27 11.18
CA THR A 59 15.28 -3.43 11.22
C THR A 59 14.97 -1.95 11.01
N TYR A 60 14.02 -1.65 10.12
CA TYR A 60 13.69 -0.27 9.72
C TYR A 60 12.37 0.24 10.32
N GLY A 61 11.73 -0.53 11.21
CA GLY A 61 10.48 -0.11 11.86
C GLY A 61 9.27 -0.04 10.92
N VAL A 62 9.23 -0.88 9.90
CA VAL A 62 8.13 -0.95 8.91
C VAL A 62 7.03 -1.89 9.41
N ALA A 63 5.77 -1.52 9.20
CA ALA A 63 4.63 -2.31 9.66
C ALA A 63 4.55 -3.68 8.96
N ARG A 64 4.26 -4.73 9.72
CA ARG A 64 4.05 -6.09 9.20
C ARG A 64 2.59 -6.48 9.38
N ILE A 65 1.91 -6.62 8.26
CA ILE A 65 0.47 -6.81 8.17
C ILE A 65 0.20 -8.19 7.56
N ARG A 66 -0.92 -8.80 7.93
CA ARG A 66 -1.39 -10.05 7.33
C ARG A 66 -2.82 -9.92 6.79
N ARG A 67 -3.15 -10.64 5.72
CA ARG A 67 -4.51 -10.74 5.18
C ARG A 67 -5.37 -11.66 6.06
N ASP A 68 -6.54 -11.16 6.44
CA ASP A 68 -7.62 -11.88 7.15
C ASP A 68 -7.23 -12.59 8.46
N VAL A 69 -6.02 -12.34 8.96
CA VAL A 69 -5.47 -12.83 10.22
C VAL A 69 -4.66 -11.70 10.85
N LEU A 70 -4.73 -11.56 12.18
CA LEU A 70 -3.96 -10.53 12.88
C LEU A 70 -2.46 -10.79 12.76
N GLY A 71 -1.75 -9.89 12.07
CA GLY A 71 -0.30 -9.85 12.01
C GLY A 71 0.32 -9.16 13.24
N PRO A 72 1.66 -9.02 13.27
CA PRO A 72 2.34 -8.32 14.36
C PRO A 72 1.85 -6.89 14.56
N ASP A 73 1.68 -6.16 13.46
CA ASP A 73 1.41 -4.72 13.50
C ASP A 73 0.01 -4.38 12.97
N GLY A 74 -0.64 -5.30 12.26
CA GLY A 74 -1.99 -5.06 11.74
C GLY A 74 -2.58 -6.19 10.92
N ILE A 75 -3.75 -5.90 10.35
CA ILE A 75 -4.54 -6.81 9.51
C ILE A 75 -5.02 -6.07 8.25
N LEU A 76 -5.02 -6.75 7.11
CA LEU A 76 -5.71 -6.33 5.89
C LEU A 76 -6.96 -7.20 5.73
N LEU A 77 -8.14 -6.60 5.73
CA LEU A 77 -9.41 -7.31 5.66
C LEU A 77 -9.91 -7.39 4.23
N SER A 78 -10.24 -8.60 3.77
CA SER A 78 -10.88 -8.82 2.48
C SER A 78 -12.39 -8.51 2.51
N ALA A 79 -13.01 -8.56 3.70
CA ALA A 79 -14.43 -8.32 3.90
C ALA A 79 -14.69 -6.96 4.57
N LEU A 80 -15.30 -6.03 3.82
CA LEU A 80 -15.64 -4.69 4.30
C LEU A 80 -16.49 -4.69 5.59
N GLY A 81 -17.40 -5.66 5.73
CA GLY A 81 -18.30 -5.77 6.88
C GLY A 81 -17.59 -5.97 8.22
N ASP A 82 -16.34 -6.44 8.19
CA ASP A 82 -15.58 -6.75 9.40
C ASP A 82 -14.75 -5.57 9.92
N VAL A 83 -14.51 -4.53 9.11
CA VAL A 83 -13.63 -3.39 9.47
C VAL A 83 -14.05 -2.75 10.78
N LYS A 84 -15.34 -2.41 10.90
CA LYS A 84 -15.89 -1.77 12.10
C LYS A 84 -15.71 -2.62 13.35
N ARG A 85 -15.96 -3.94 13.22
CA ARG A 85 -15.82 -4.89 14.31
C ARG A 85 -14.36 -5.00 14.78
N TRP A 86 -13.43 -5.10 13.85
CA TRP A 86 -12.00 -5.17 14.18
C TRP A 86 -11.51 -3.87 14.81
N ARG A 87 -11.90 -2.69 14.28
CA ARG A 87 -11.51 -1.40 14.88
C ARG A 87 -12.01 -1.23 16.32
N GLN A 88 -13.19 -1.77 16.64
CA GLN A 88 -13.73 -1.75 18.00
C GLN A 88 -13.03 -2.73 18.95
N THR A 89 -12.38 -3.77 18.41
CA THR A 89 -11.78 -4.86 19.19
C THR A 89 -10.28 -4.68 19.39
N LEU A 90 -9.58 -4.17 18.38
CA LEU A 90 -8.13 -3.99 18.42
C LEU A 90 -7.73 -2.71 19.16
N PRO A 91 -6.56 -2.71 19.83
CA PRO A 91 -6.01 -1.48 20.35
C PRO A 91 -5.64 -0.51 19.20
N GLN A 92 -5.58 0.78 19.51
CA GLN A 92 -5.38 1.85 18.53
C GLN A 92 -4.00 1.82 17.85
N ASP A 93 -3.04 1.06 18.39
CA ASP A 93 -1.71 0.87 17.80
C ASP A 93 -1.72 -0.15 16.64
N LYS A 94 -2.83 -0.86 16.41
CA LYS A 94 -2.96 -1.82 15.31
C LYS A 94 -3.48 -1.15 14.04
N VAL A 95 -2.77 -1.43 12.95
CA VAL A 95 -3.15 -1.00 11.61
C VAL A 95 -4.26 -1.90 11.06
N ILE A 96 -5.30 -1.31 10.50
CA ILE A 96 -6.38 -2.02 9.80
C ILE A 96 -6.47 -1.50 8.37
N GLY A 97 -6.17 -2.36 7.41
CA GLY A 97 -6.45 -2.13 6.00
C GLY A 97 -7.78 -2.74 5.58
N SER A 98 -8.40 -2.20 4.54
CA SER A 98 -9.53 -2.83 3.85
C SER A 98 -9.22 -3.01 2.37
N LEU A 99 -9.38 -4.23 1.87
CA LEU A 99 -9.43 -4.49 0.45
C LEU A 99 -10.78 -4.03 -0.11
N ILE A 100 -10.75 -3.29 -1.21
CA ILE A 100 -11.96 -2.83 -1.90
C ILE A 100 -11.85 -3.16 -3.39
N GLN A 101 -13.00 -3.37 -4.01
CA GLN A 101 -13.11 -3.45 -5.47
C GLN A 101 -13.24 -2.04 -6.05
N ASP A 102 -13.51 -1.93 -7.34
CA ASP A 102 -13.79 -0.67 -8.08
C ASP A 102 -15.08 0.03 -7.63
N SER A 103 -15.18 0.39 -6.34
CA SER A 103 -16.34 1.01 -5.72
C SER A 103 -15.92 2.13 -4.78
N LYS A 104 -16.27 3.36 -5.15
CA LYS A 104 -16.07 4.54 -4.30
C LYS A 104 -16.83 4.42 -2.98
N HIS A 105 -18.03 3.84 -3.05
CA HIS A 105 -18.87 3.64 -1.88
C HIS A 105 -18.24 2.67 -0.87
N GLU A 106 -17.66 1.55 -1.34
CA GLU A 106 -16.97 0.60 -0.46
C GLU A 106 -15.77 1.23 0.23
N GLY A 107 -14.96 1.99 -0.53
CA GLY A 107 -13.82 2.72 0.05
C GLY A 107 -14.25 3.71 1.12
N MET A 108 -15.28 4.52 0.86
CA MET A 108 -15.81 5.47 1.87
C MET A 108 -16.26 4.74 3.12
N LEU A 109 -17.06 3.68 2.97
CA LEU A 109 -17.53 2.88 4.10
C LEU A 109 -16.36 2.27 4.89
N ALA A 110 -15.30 1.81 4.22
CA ALA A 110 -14.12 1.28 4.90
C ALA A 110 -13.45 2.36 5.76
N ALA A 111 -13.25 3.54 5.21
CA ALA A 111 -12.67 4.68 5.92
C ALA A 111 -13.56 5.11 7.10
N GLU A 112 -14.87 5.21 6.91
CA GLU A 112 -15.85 5.54 7.97
C GLU A 112 -15.90 4.47 9.08
N HIS A 113 -15.71 3.21 8.72
CA HIS A 113 -15.59 2.10 9.67
C HIS A 113 -14.24 2.07 10.39
N GLY A 114 -13.33 2.97 10.04
CA GLY A 114 -12.04 3.16 10.71
C GLY A 114 -10.89 2.36 10.12
N ALA A 115 -10.89 2.08 8.81
CA ALA A 115 -9.67 1.62 8.14
C ALA A 115 -8.61 2.73 8.13
N ASP A 116 -7.36 2.39 8.41
CA ASP A 116 -6.21 3.32 8.31
C ASP A 116 -5.76 3.51 6.86
N PHE A 117 -5.97 2.47 6.04
CA PHE A 117 -5.74 2.50 4.60
C PHE A 117 -6.72 1.60 3.87
N VAL A 118 -6.95 1.90 2.60
CA VAL A 118 -7.72 1.06 1.68
C VAL A 118 -6.82 0.56 0.57
N VAL A 119 -7.02 -0.67 0.11
CA VAL A 119 -6.33 -1.25 -1.04
C VAL A 119 -7.35 -1.40 -2.16
N LEU A 120 -7.18 -0.66 -3.24
CA LEU A 120 -8.00 -0.78 -4.44
C LEU A 120 -7.36 -1.79 -5.39
N ILE A 121 -8.04 -2.92 -5.65
CA ILE A 121 -7.68 -3.82 -6.74
C ILE A 121 -8.54 -3.46 -7.95
N SER A 122 -7.89 -3.02 -9.02
CA SER A 122 -8.52 -2.67 -10.29
C SER A 122 -7.57 -2.99 -11.44
N ASP A 123 -8.02 -3.72 -12.44
CA ASP A 123 -7.25 -3.97 -13.66
C ASP A 123 -7.42 -2.85 -14.70
N ASP A 124 -8.34 -1.91 -14.46
CA ASP A 124 -8.64 -0.79 -15.36
C ASP A 124 -7.84 0.46 -14.93
N GLU A 125 -6.83 0.82 -15.73
CA GLU A 125 -5.94 1.95 -15.42
C GLU A 125 -6.68 3.29 -15.38
N GLU A 126 -7.65 3.51 -16.27
CA GLU A 126 -8.38 4.77 -16.35
C GLU A 126 -9.26 4.94 -15.11
N ARG A 127 -10.02 3.90 -14.75
CA ARG A 127 -10.83 3.90 -13.52
C ARG A 127 -9.98 4.05 -12.27
N ARG A 128 -8.84 3.37 -12.20
CA ARG A 128 -7.90 3.50 -11.09
C ARG A 128 -7.44 4.95 -10.94
N ARG A 129 -7.04 5.60 -12.04
CA ARG A 129 -6.61 7.00 -12.03
C ARG A 129 -7.71 7.97 -11.59
N GLU A 130 -8.93 7.78 -12.11
CA GLU A 130 -10.10 8.55 -11.68
C GLU A 130 -10.37 8.36 -10.18
N TYR A 131 -10.26 7.13 -9.69
CA TYR A 131 -10.45 6.82 -8.28
C TYR A 131 -9.41 7.51 -7.42
N ILE A 132 -8.13 7.41 -7.75
CA ILE A 132 -7.05 8.04 -6.98
C ILE A 132 -7.24 9.57 -6.95
N THR A 133 -7.52 10.18 -8.10
CA THR A 133 -7.77 11.63 -8.20
C THR A 133 -8.93 12.04 -7.29
N TRP A 134 -10.03 11.30 -7.34
CA TRP A 134 -11.19 11.56 -6.49
C TRP A 134 -10.89 11.33 -5.00
N TRP A 135 -10.19 10.25 -4.66
CA TRP A 135 -9.88 9.86 -3.28
C TRP A 135 -8.98 10.88 -2.60
N THR A 136 -7.86 11.24 -3.25
CA THR A 136 -6.88 12.20 -2.73
C THR A 136 -7.44 13.61 -2.55
N ALA A 137 -8.50 13.96 -3.29
CA ALA A 137 -9.18 15.25 -3.15
C ALA A 137 -10.16 15.31 -1.97
N LEU A 138 -10.68 14.17 -1.49
CA LEU A 138 -11.82 14.14 -0.56
C LEU A 138 -11.55 13.40 0.75
N MET A 139 -10.65 12.42 0.74
CA MET A 139 -10.49 11.48 1.84
C MET A 139 -9.20 11.77 2.61
N ASN A 140 -9.26 11.58 3.93
CA ASN A 140 -8.08 11.64 4.82
C ASN A 140 -7.52 10.24 5.17
N CYS A 141 -7.99 9.20 4.49
CA CYS A 141 -7.53 7.82 4.64
C CYS A 141 -6.55 7.49 3.50
N SER A 142 -5.50 6.72 3.79
CA SER A 142 -4.48 6.38 2.79
C SER A 142 -5.03 5.40 1.76
N LEU A 143 -4.66 5.57 0.49
CA LEU A 143 -5.07 4.66 -0.60
C LEU A 143 -3.85 3.93 -1.15
N ALA A 144 -3.86 2.61 -1.11
CA ALA A 144 -2.89 1.72 -1.73
C ALA A 144 -3.45 1.17 -3.04
N VAL A 145 -2.70 1.26 -4.13
CA VAL A 145 -3.08 0.73 -5.45
C VAL A 145 -1.95 -0.10 -6.04
N PRO A 146 -2.20 -1.13 -6.86
CA PRO A 146 -1.17 -1.81 -7.63
C PRO A 146 -0.31 -0.79 -8.37
N TYR A 147 1.00 -0.86 -8.18
CA TYR A 147 1.96 -0.01 -8.86
C TYR A 147 1.93 -0.34 -10.35
N HIS A 148 1.98 0.67 -11.22
CA HIS A 148 2.15 0.42 -12.66
C HIS A 148 3.33 1.23 -13.20
N PRO A 149 4.28 0.62 -13.91
CA PRO A 149 5.50 1.29 -14.37
C PRO A 149 5.24 2.36 -15.45
N SER A 150 4.04 2.41 -16.06
CA SER A 150 3.64 3.54 -16.91
C SER A 150 3.29 4.81 -16.09
N SER A 151 3.11 4.68 -14.78
CA SER A 151 2.79 5.77 -13.85
C SER A 151 4.05 6.40 -13.21
N ARG A 152 5.21 6.27 -13.86
CA ARG A 152 6.49 6.82 -13.38
C ARG A 152 6.47 8.35 -13.32
N PRO A 153 6.91 8.99 -12.22
CA PRO A 153 7.43 10.35 -12.31
C PRO A 153 8.68 10.35 -13.22
N SER A 154 8.96 11.50 -13.83
CA SER A 154 10.10 11.68 -14.75
C SER A 154 11.42 11.19 -14.11
N PRO A 155 12.34 10.59 -14.90
CA PRO A 155 13.64 10.12 -14.40
C PRO A 155 14.51 11.20 -13.74
N ASP A 156 14.15 12.47 -13.87
CA ASP A 156 14.87 13.59 -13.24
C ASP A 156 14.48 13.82 -11.75
N ASP A 157 13.39 13.22 -11.25
CA ASP A 157 12.82 13.53 -9.92
C ASP A 157 12.97 12.42 -8.87
N THR A 158 13.59 11.27 -9.21
CA THR A 158 13.83 10.17 -8.24
C THR A 158 15.14 9.43 -8.55
N PRO A 159 15.95 9.06 -7.55
CA PRO A 159 17.11 8.19 -7.78
C PRO A 159 16.64 6.87 -8.38
N ASP A 160 17.36 6.39 -9.41
CA ASP A 160 17.11 5.19 -10.21
C ASP A 160 16.48 4.02 -9.41
N MET A 161 15.15 4.02 -9.33
CA MET A 161 14.39 3.06 -8.53
C MET A 161 14.22 1.79 -9.36
N LEU A 162 15.15 0.85 -9.16
CA LEU A 162 15.27 -0.43 -9.87
C LEU A 162 14.04 -1.35 -9.67
N LEU A 163 13.10 -1.28 -10.61
CA LEU A 163 12.18 -2.30 -11.15
C LEU A 163 11.64 -3.39 -10.21
N ALA A 164 10.50 -3.10 -9.57
CA ALA A 164 9.58 -4.13 -9.11
C ALA A 164 8.62 -4.34 -10.28
N THR A 165 8.26 -5.59 -10.56
CA THR A 165 7.16 -5.82 -11.48
C THR A 165 5.87 -5.21 -10.87
N PRO A 166 5.02 -4.59 -11.71
CA PRO A 166 3.84 -3.83 -11.29
C PRO A 166 2.98 -4.48 -10.19
N GLU A 167 2.92 -5.81 -10.21
CA GLU A 167 1.96 -6.57 -9.42
C GLU A 167 2.47 -6.89 -7.98
N GLN A 168 3.76 -6.65 -7.69
CA GLN A 168 4.39 -6.97 -6.39
C GLN A 168 4.26 -5.86 -5.34
N VAL A 169 3.96 -4.63 -5.77
CA VAL A 169 4.08 -3.42 -4.95
C VAL A 169 2.81 -2.62 -5.05
N LEU A 170 2.24 -2.24 -3.91
CA LEU A 170 1.17 -1.25 -3.86
C LEU A 170 1.78 0.12 -3.58
N ALA A 171 1.47 1.11 -4.41
CA ALA A 171 1.79 2.51 -4.14
C ALA A 171 0.73 3.11 -3.20
N VAL A 172 1.18 3.67 -2.09
CA VAL A 172 0.34 4.37 -1.11
C VAL A 172 0.35 5.85 -1.44
N CYS A 173 -0.82 6.35 -1.81
CA CYS A 173 -1.12 7.76 -1.95
C CYS A 173 -1.62 8.29 -0.61
N ASN A 174 -0.78 9.08 0.06
CA ASN A 174 -1.18 9.75 1.29
C ASN A 174 -1.96 11.02 0.93
N PRO A 175 -3.15 11.24 1.52
CA PRO A 175 -3.86 12.49 1.32
C PRO A 175 -3.06 13.66 1.90
N LYS A 176 -3.18 14.83 1.29
CA LYS A 176 -2.47 16.04 1.75
C LYS A 176 -2.81 16.28 3.22
N LYS A 177 -1.80 16.30 4.09
CA LYS A 177 -1.97 16.82 5.45
C LYS A 177 -2.38 18.29 5.32
N ALA A 178 -3.58 18.60 5.79
CA ALA A 178 -4.08 19.98 5.89
C ALA A 178 -3.28 20.79 6.91
#